data_AF-A0A2V7XRZ0-F1
#
_entry.id   AF-A0A2V7XRZ0-F1
#
_cell.length_a   1.000
_cell.length_b   1.000
_cell.length_c   1.000
_cell.angle_alpha   90.00
_cell.angle_beta   90.00
_cell.angle_gamma   90.00
#
_symmetry.space_group_name_H-M   'P 1'
#
loop_
_entity.id
_entity.type
_entity.pdbx_description
1 polymer ?
#
loop_
_entity_poly.entity_id
_entity_poly.type
_entity_poly.pdbx_seq_one_letter_code
_entity_poly.pdbx_strand_id
1 'polypeptide(L)'
;MQWQKSAPTRDDADRWLAEQIKTRMATTNSDDLLYALEASRDYDPSPELEKIKAPLLAINSADDFVNPPELGLMEKLIRRVPRGRYLLIPTSDRTHGHGTHTWPEVWGDALAKFLRDIRGW
;
A
#
# COMPACT_ATOMS: atom_id res chain seq x y z
N MET A 1 -11.72 -1.39 -10.06
CA MET A 1 -12.17 -2.20 -11.22
C MET A 1 -11.05 -2.48 -12.25
N GLN A 2 -9.77 -2.48 -11.88
CA GLN A 2 -8.69 -2.60 -12.88
C GLN A 2 -8.55 -4.01 -13.46
N TRP A 3 -8.65 -5.04 -12.62
CA TRP A 3 -8.56 -6.43 -13.10
C TRP A 3 -9.69 -6.78 -14.08
N GLN A 4 -10.92 -6.30 -13.83
CA GLN A 4 -12.02 -6.48 -14.78
C GLN A 4 -11.78 -5.74 -16.11
N LYS A 5 -11.09 -4.59 -16.10
CA LYS A 5 -10.73 -3.89 -17.34
C LYS A 5 -9.63 -4.63 -18.12
N SER A 6 -8.62 -5.14 -17.42
CA SER A 6 -7.47 -5.83 -18.02
C SER A 6 -7.75 -7.27 -18.42
N ALA A 7 -8.73 -7.92 -17.79
CA ALA A 7 -9.16 -9.29 -18.05
C ALA A 7 -10.70 -9.36 -18.05
N PRO A 8 -11.36 -8.84 -19.09
CA PRO A 8 -12.80 -8.64 -19.11
C PRO A 8 -13.61 -9.93 -19.26
N THR A 9 -13.00 -10.99 -19.79
CA THR A 9 -13.63 -12.30 -19.94
C THR A 9 -12.97 -13.33 -19.02
N ARG A 10 -13.66 -14.45 -18.81
CA ARG A 10 -13.11 -15.60 -18.09
C ARG A 10 -11.80 -16.07 -18.72
N ASP A 11 -11.77 -16.26 -20.04
CA ASP A 11 -10.59 -16.77 -20.74
C ASP A 11 -9.40 -15.81 -20.63
N ASP A 12 -9.66 -14.49 -20.59
CA ASP A 12 -8.61 -13.49 -20.34
C ASP A 12 -8.09 -13.59 -18.90
N ALA A 13 -8.98 -13.75 -17.92
CA ALA A 13 -8.62 -13.88 -16.52
C ALA A 13 -7.83 -15.17 -16.24
N ASP A 14 -8.27 -16.30 -16.81
CA ASP A 14 -7.61 -17.60 -16.68
C ASP A 14 -6.20 -17.54 -17.29
N ARG A 15 -6.05 -16.91 -18.46
CA ARG A 15 -4.74 -16.70 -19.10
C ARG A 15 -3.84 -15.78 -18.29
N TRP A 16 -4.38 -14.67 -17.78
CA TRP A 16 -3.63 -13.75 -16.92
C TRP A 16 -3.15 -14.47 -15.65
N LEU A 17 -4.02 -15.24 -14.99
CA LEU A 17 -3.69 -16.00 -13.80
C LEU A 17 -2.59 -17.05 -14.07
N ALA A 18 -2.70 -17.80 -15.16
CA ALA A 18 -1.69 -18.78 -15.55
C ALA A 18 -0.30 -18.13 -15.73
N GLU A 19 -0.24 -16.97 -16.39
CA GLU A 19 1.02 -16.22 -16.53
C GLU A 19 1.52 -15.65 -15.20
N GLN A 20 0.65 -15.18 -14.30
CA GLN A 20 1.06 -14.76 -12.96
C GLN A 20 1.64 -15.90 -12.14
N ILE A 21 1.01 -17.08 -12.15
CA ILE A 21 1.51 -18.28 -11.45
C ILE A 21 2.88 -18.66 -12.00
N LYS A 22 3.00 -18.79 -13.33
CA LYS A 22 4.25 -19.17 -14.00
C LYS A 22 5.39 -18.22 -13.67
N THR A 23 5.16 -16.91 -13.79
CA THR A 23 6.20 -15.88 -13.57
C THR A 23 6.58 -15.76 -12.10
N ARG A 24 5.62 -15.74 -11.18
CA ARG A 24 5.89 -15.58 -9.74
C ARG A 24 6.54 -16.82 -9.14
N MET A 25 6.08 -18.03 -9.49
CA MET A 25 6.67 -19.26 -8.97
C MET A 25 8.11 -19.46 -9.44
N ALA A 26 8.47 -18.97 -10.63
CA ALA A 26 9.82 -19.07 -11.15
C ALA A 26 10.85 -18.29 -10.32
N THR A 27 10.43 -17.26 -9.58
CA THR A 27 11.34 -16.36 -8.84
C THR A 27 11.07 -16.32 -7.33
N THR A 28 10.08 -17.08 -6.83
CA THR A 28 9.69 -17.06 -5.42
C THR A 28 10.21 -18.30 -4.71
N ASN A 29 11.10 -18.11 -3.74
CA ASN A 29 11.43 -19.15 -2.78
C ASN A 29 10.29 -19.29 -1.75
N SER A 30 9.86 -20.52 -1.46
CA SER A 30 8.74 -20.79 -0.55
C SER A 30 9.02 -20.38 0.89
N ASP A 31 10.25 -20.62 1.35
CA ASP A 31 10.64 -20.33 2.73
C ASP A 31 10.72 -18.82 2.90
N ASP A 32 11.36 -18.10 1.97
CA ASP A 32 11.43 -16.63 1.99
C ASP A 32 10.03 -16.00 1.99
N LEU A 33 9.09 -16.53 1.20
CA LEU A 33 7.70 -16.07 1.19
C LEU A 33 7.02 -16.31 2.55
N LEU A 34 7.19 -17.50 3.14
CA LEU A 34 6.61 -17.82 4.43
C LEU A 34 7.16 -16.89 5.53
N TYR A 35 8.49 -16.66 5.54
CA TYR A 35 9.12 -15.73 6.47
C TYR A 35 8.57 -14.30 6.31
N ALA A 36 8.40 -13.81 5.08
CA ALA A 36 7.86 -12.47 4.84
C ALA A 36 6.41 -12.32 5.33
N LEU A 37 5.57 -13.34 5.15
CA LEU A 37 4.20 -13.33 5.64
C LEU A 37 4.13 -13.41 7.17
N GLU A 38 4.87 -14.33 7.78
CA GLU A 38 4.88 -14.50 9.24
C GLU A 38 5.46 -13.27 9.95
N ALA A 39 6.45 -12.58 9.37
CA ALA A 39 6.98 -11.33 9.92
C ALA A 39 5.95 -10.18 10.00
N SER A 40 4.85 -10.26 9.24
CA SER A 40 3.76 -9.27 9.29
C SER A 40 2.66 -9.61 10.30
N ARG A 41 2.64 -10.84 10.81
CA ARG A 41 1.49 -11.42 11.52
C ARG A 41 1.18 -10.74 12.85
N ASP A 42 2.22 -10.39 13.59
CA ASP A 42 2.16 -9.79 14.93
C ASP A 42 2.84 -8.41 14.97
N TYR A 43 3.11 -7.83 13.80
CA TYR A 43 3.73 -6.52 13.69
C TYR A 43 2.79 -5.42 14.23
N ASP A 44 3.13 -4.88 15.40
CA ASP A 44 2.43 -3.75 16.01
C ASP A 44 3.42 -2.66 16.49
N PRO A 45 3.65 -1.60 15.69
CA PRO A 45 4.47 -0.47 16.11
C PRO A 45 3.70 0.54 16.98
N SER A 46 2.41 0.30 17.25
CA SER A 46 1.54 1.27 17.91
C SER A 46 2.05 1.74 19.29
N PRO A 47 2.73 0.94 20.13
CA PRO A 47 3.23 1.44 21.42
C PRO A 47 4.33 2.50 21.31
N GLU A 48 4.96 2.62 20.14
CA GLU A 48 6.17 3.43 19.96
C GLU A 48 6.00 4.63 19.01
N LEU A 49 4.78 4.91 18.54
CA LEU A 49 4.53 5.95 17.53
C LEU A 49 5.05 7.34 17.95
N GLU A 50 4.98 7.68 19.23
CA GLU A 50 5.47 8.95 19.77
C GLU A 50 7.00 9.09 19.70
N LYS A 51 7.73 7.97 19.55
CA LYS A 51 9.19 7.98 19.36
C LYS A 51 9.57 8.46 17.96
N ILE A 52 8.67 8.37 16.97
CA ILE A 52 8.92 8.85 15.62
C ILE A 52 9.02 10.37 15.63
N LYS A 53 10.25 10.89 15.56
CA LYS A 53 10.49 12.32 15.46
C LYS A 53 10.60 12.77 14.01
N ALA A 54 11.09 11.98 13.07
CA ALA A 54 11.17 12.42 11.68
C ALA A 54 9.78 12.85 11.14
N PRO A 55 9.71 13.83 10.22
CA PRO A 55 8.48 14.04 9.45
C PRO A 55 8.06 12.74 8.78
N LEU A 56 6.78 12.38 8.91
CA LEU A 56 6.26 11.14 8.37
C LEU A 56 5.04 11.44 7.50
N LEU A 57 5.02 10.87 6.31
CA LEU A 57 3.84 10.82 5.45
C LEU A 57 3.44 9.36 5.27
N ALA A 58 2.25 9.01 5.73
CA ALA A 58 1.60 7.75 5.40
C ALA A 58 0.59 7.98 4.27
N ILE A 59 0.65 7.17 3.23
CA ILE A 59 -0.26 7.24 2.08
C ILE A 59 -0.95 5.89 1.95
N ASN A 60 -2.27 5.89 1.81
CA ASN A 60 -3.07 4.71 1.49
C ASN A 60 -4.09 5.05 0.39
N SER A 61 -4.71 4.05 -0.23
CA SER A 61 -5.85 4.23 -1.14
C SER A 61 -7.13 3.64 -0.56
N ALA A 62 -8.26 4.27 -0.85
CA ALA A 62 -9.57 3.86 -0.33
C ALA A 62 -10.06 2.50 -0.86
N ASP A 63 -9.39 1.94 -1.87
CA ASP A 63 -9.67 0.61 -2.40
C ASP A 63 -8.68 -0.48 -1.94
N ASP A 64 -7.77 -0.17 -1.00
CA ASP A 64 -6.84 -1.15 -0.44
C ASP A 64 -7.56 -2.13 0.50
N PHE A 65 -7.78 -3.35 0.02
CA PHE A 65 -8.41 -4.43 0.80
C PHE A 65 -7.46 -5.08 1.83
N VAL A 66 -6.14 -4.99 1.64
CA VAL A 66 -5.16 -5.58 2.57
C VAL A 66 -4.95 -4.67 3.78
N ASN A 67 -4.93 -3.35 3.55
CA ASN A 67 -4.90 -2.33 4.61
C ASN A 67 -6.18 -1.48 4.60
N PRO A 68 -7.33 -2.07 4.98
CA PRO A 68 -8.65 -1.44 4.83
C PRO A 68 -8.74 -0.13 5.63
N PRO A 69 -8.85 1.03 4.96
CA PRO A 69 -8.96 2.32 5.64
C PRO A 69 -10.24 2.47 6.46
N GLU A 70 -11.27 1.65 6.17
CA GLU A 70 -12.55 1.63 6.90
C GLU A 70 -12.38 1.25 8.37
N LEU A 71 -11.28 0.61 8.76
CA LEU A 71 -10.95 0.34 10.17
C LEU A 71 -10.64 1.63 10.95
N GLY A 72 -10.34 2.73 10.25
CA GLY A 72 -10.06 4.04 10.84
C GLY A 72 -8.82 4.07 11.72
N LEU A 73 -7.91 3.10 11.56
CA LEU A 73 -6.71 2.97 12.38
C LEU A 73 -5.73 4.11 12.08
N MET A 74 -5.52 4.43 10.81
CA MET A 74 -4.57 5.45 10.40
C MET A 74 -4.95 6.84 10.91
N GLU A 75 -6.21 7.23 10.78
CA GLU A 75 -6.75 8.52 11.21
C GLU A 75 -6.62 8.72 12.73
N LYS A 76 -6.70 7.63 13.50
CA LYS A 76 -6.54 7.62 14.96
C LYS A 76 -5.06 7.65 15.35
N LEU A 77 -4.27 6.73 14.79
CA LEU A 77 -2.90 6.47 15.22
C LEU A 77 -1.90 7.51 14.70
N ILE A 78 -2.08 8.05 13.49
CA ILE A 78 -1.15 9.04 12.93
C ILE A 78 -1.04 10.30 13.79
N ARG A 79 -2.08 10.62 14.57
CA ARG A 79 -2.10 11.76 15.51
C ARG A 79 -1.08 11.63 16.64
N ARG A 80 -0.65 10.40 16.95
CA ARG A 80 0.38 10.11 17.95
C ARG A 80 1.79 10.37 17.43
N VAL A 81 1.95 10.44 16.10
CA VAL A 81 3.21 10.82 15.45
C VAL A 81 3.25 12.36 15.38
N PRO A 82 4.14 13.05 16.12
CA PRO A 82 4.10 14.52 16.26
C PRO A 82 4.15 15.29 14.94
N ARG A 83 4.78 14.71 13.91
CA ARG A 83 4.92 15.27 12.57
C ARG A 83 4.34 14.37 11.49
N GLY A 84 3.39 13.53 11.89
CA GLY A 84 2.70 12.58 11.04
C GLY A 84 1.64 13.26 10.19
N ARG A 85 1.60 12.91 8.91
CA ARG A 85 0.55 13.26 7.97
C ARG A 85 0.00 11.99 7.37
N TYR A 86 -1.30 11.94 7.17
CA TYR A 86 -1.96 10.83 6.49
C TYR A 86 -2.69 11.37 5.27
N LEU A 87 -2.48 10.71 4.13
CA LEU A 87 -3.20 10.94 2.89
C LEU A 87 -3.95 9.67 2.51
N LEU A 88 -5.27 9.76 2.45
CA LEU A 88 -6.12 8.73 1.86
C LEU A 88 -6.50 9.15 0.44
N ILE A 89 -6.05 8.39 -0.54
CA ILE A 89 -6.36 8.61 -1.95
C ILE A 89 -7.76 8.03 -2.22
N PRO A 90 -8.72 8.83 -2.71
CA PRO A 90 -10.04 8.31 -3.06
C PRO A 90 -9.95 7.24 -4.16
N THR A 91 -10.81 6.23 -4.08
CA THR A 91 -10.95 5.23 -5.14
C THR A 91 -11.24 5.91 -6.47
N SER A 92 -10.54 5.49 -7.53
CA SER A 92 -10.74 6.06 -8.86
C SER A 92 -10.37 5.05 -9.95
N ASP A 93 -10.54 5.45 -11.20
CA ASP A 93 -10.05 4.71 -12.36
C ASP A 93 -8.53 4.66 -12.48
N ARG A 94 -7.79 5.26 -11.54
CA ARG A 94 -6.32 5.21 -11.47
C ARG A 94 -5.82 4.32 -10.32
N THR A 95 -6.67 3.96 -9.37
CA THR A 95 -6.30 3.11 -8.24
C THR A 95 -6.42 1.63 -8.61
N HIS A 96 -5.59 0.79 -7.98
CA HIS A 96 -5.38 -0.62 -8.29
C HIS A 96 -5.59 -1.53 -7.06
N GLY A 97 -6.47 -1.12 -6.13
CA GLY A 97 -6.59 -1.76 -4.82
C GLY A 97 -5.30 -1.66 -4.02
N HIS A 98 -4.93 -2.72 -3.29
CA HIS A 98 -3.65 -2.77 -2.57
C HIS A 98 -2.47 -2.43 -3.48
N GLY A 99 -2.50 -2.87 -4.74
CA GLY A 99 -1.44 -2.61 -5.72
C GLY A 99 -1.18 -1.11 -6.01
N THR A 100 -2.05 -0.18 -5.60
CA THR A 100 -1.86 1.27 -5.79
C THR A 100 -0.52 1.76 -5.25
N HIS A 101 0.03 1.13 -4.20
CA HIS A 101 1.35 1.48 -3.67
C HIS A 101 2.48 1.34 -4.72
N THR A 102 2.31 0.50 -5.74
CA THR A 102 3.28 0.27 -6.83
C THR A 102 3.15 1.27 -8.00
N TRP A 103 2.17 2.18 -7.96
CA TRP A 103 1.90 3.14 -9.03
C TRP A 103 2.21 4.58 -8.60
N PRO A 104 3.49 5.05 -8.72
CA PRO A 104 3.89 6.40 -8.34
C PRO A 104 3.11 7.51 -9.02
N GLU A 105 2.55 7.29 -10.20
CA GLU A 105 1.70 8.29 -10.87
C GLU A 105 0.47 8.69 -10.03
N VAL A 106 0.01 7.84 -9.11
CA VAL A 106 -1.16 8.09 -8.27
C VAL A 106 -0.81 8.93 -7.05
N TRP A 107 0.34 8.69 -6.42
CA TRP A 107 0.74 9.29 -5.14
C TRP A 107 1.97 10.21 -5.21
N GLY A 108 2.69 10.22 -6.33
CA GLY A 108 4.00 10.83 -6.50
C GLY A 108 4.00 12.33 -6.29
N ASP A 109 2.99 13.03 -6.77
CA ASP A 109 2.85 14.48 -6.57
C ASP A 109 2.70 14.84 -5.09
N ALA A 110 1.98 14.01 -4.33
CA ALA A 110 1.81 14.18 -2.89
C ALA A 110 3.13 13.95 -2.15
N LEU A 111 3.89 12.90 -2.51
CA LEU A 111 5.23 12.68 -1.95
C LEU A 111 6.16 13.83 -2.30
N ALA A 112 6.20 14.26 -3.56
CA ALA A 112 7.05 15.36 -4.01
C ALA A 112 6.71 16.67 -3.28
N LYS A 113 5.42 16.95 -3.05
CA LYS A 113 4.99 18.07 -2.23
C LYS A 113 5.49 17.92 -0.80
N PHE A 114 5.29 16.77 -0.16
CA PHE A 114 5.75 16.53 1.20
C PHE A 114 7.26 16.72 1.34
N LEU A 115 8.06 16.18 0.42
CA LEU A 115 9.51 16.36 0.40
C LEU A 115 9.93 17.83 0.27
N ARG A 116 9.18 18.65 -0.49
CA ARG A 116 9.40 20.10 -0.53
C ARG A 116 9.04 20.77 0.78
N ASP A 117 7.91 20.40 1.37
CA ASP A 117 7.43 20.97 2.64
C ASP A 117 8.38 20.67 3.81
N ILE A 118 9.09 19.53 3.75
CA ILE A 118 10.02 19.12 4.81
C ILE A 118 11.48 19.50 4.53
N ARG A 119 11.76 20.33 3.52
CA ARG A 119 13.14 20.79 3.28
C ARG A 119 13.67 21.52 4.51
N GLY A 120 14.82 21.07 5.02
CA GLY A 120 15.44 21.65 6.22
C GLY A 120 14.91 21.09 7.54
N TRP A 121 14.05 20.06 7.49
CA TRP A 121 13.93 19.09 8.57
C TRP A 121 15.16 18.19 8.67
#